data_AF-A0A8S1P3P9-F1
#
_entry.id   AF-A0A8S1P3P9-F1
#
_cell.length_a   1.000
_cell.length_b   1.000
_cell.length_c   1.000
_cell.angle_alpha   90.00
_cell.angle_beta   90.00
_cell.angle_gamma   90.00
#
_symmetry.space_group_name_H-M   'P 1'
#
loop_
_entity.id
_entity.type
_entity.pdbx_description
1 polymer ?
#
loop_
_entity_poly.entity_id
_entity_poly.type
_entity_poly.pdbx_seq_one_letter_code
_entity_poly.pdbx_strand_id
1 'polypeptide(L)'
;MGYKFFAVCDGHGQYVHMVSNQIKQQLPKHLGQYLKELGYIENQILKAFEITNKELCYSEIDTNLSGSTTVSLLIIKDIIYSANVGDSRAIMCKFDNGWTVIELSRDHKPEDPQKKKKDFGCRWKS
;
A
#
# COMPACT_ATOMS: atom_id res chain seq x y z
N MET A 1 -19.33 1.98 -8.85
CA MET A 1 -18.44 3.14 -8.68
C MET A 1 -17.19 2.88 -9.49
N GLY A 2 -16.87 3.71 -10.47
CA GLY A 2 -15.64 3.56 -11.26
C GLY A 2 -14.44 4.11 -10.49
N TYR A 3 -13.31 3.41 -10.53
CA TYR A 3 -12.06 3.84 -9.94
C TYR A 3 -10.88 3.33 -10.78
N LYS A 4 -9.71 3.97 -10.63
CA LYS A 4 -8.44 3.48 -11.19
C LYS A 4 -7.50 3.17 -10.03
N PHE A 5 -6.83 2.04 -10.08
CA PHE A 5 -5.89 1.61 -9.06
C PHE A 5 -4.52 1.35 -9.68
N PHE A 6 -3.49 1.96 -9.09
CA PHE A 6 -2.09 1.79 -9.48
C PHE A 6 -1.31 1.43 -8.23
N ALA A 7 -0.36 0.50 -8.35
CA ALA A 7 0.53 0.16 -7.26
C ALA A 7 1.90 -0.24 -7.79
N VAL A 8 2.94 0.11 -7.05
CA VAL A 8 4.31 -0.34 -7.25
C VAL A 8 4.73 -1.07 -5.99
N CYS A 9 5.28 -2.27 -6.16
CA CYS A 9 5.75 -3.11 -5.07
C CYS A 9 7.25 -3.37 -5.28
N ASP A 10 8.08 -3.01 -4.31
CA ASP A 10 9.51 -3.34 -4.33
C ASP A 10 9.79 -4.49 -3.37
N GLY A 11 9.96 -5.67 -3.94
CA GLY A 11 10.11 -6.91 -3.21
C GLY A 11 11.58 -7.20 -2.85
N HIS A 12 11.80 -7.83 -1.70
CA HIS A 12 13.12 -8.28 -1.26
C HIS A 12 13.06 -9.63 -0.51
N GLY A 13 14.21 -10.30 -0.43
CA GLY A 13 14.36 -11.56 0.29
C GLY A 13 14.14 -12.82 -0.56
N GLN A 14 14.19 -13.98 0.09
CA GLN A 14 14.30 -15.29 -0.57
C GLN A 14 13.05 -15.66 -1.39
N TYR A 15 11.87 -15.29 -0.91
CA TYR A 15 10.57 -15.62 -1.52
C TYR A 15 9.89 -14.39 -2.12
N VAL A 16 10.69 -13.39 -2.54
CA VAL A 16 10.23 -12.11 -3.08
C VAL A 16 9.16 -12.27 -4.17
N HIS A 17 9.38 -13.16 -5.13
CA HIS A 17 8.46 -13.36 -6.24
C HIS A 17 7.08 -13.84 -5.76
N MET A 18 7.05 -14.67 -4.71
CA MET A 18 5.79 -15.17 -4.14
C MET A 18 5.08 -14.05 -3.37
N VAL A 19 5.80 -13.30 -2.55
CA VAL A 19 5.28 -12.16 -1.79
C VAL A 19 4.68 -11.11 -2.72
N SER A 20 5.46 -10.61 -3.69
CA SER A 20 5.01 -9.59 -4.64
C SER A 20 3.84 -10.08 -5.50
N ASN A 21 3.85 -11.35 -5.91
CA ASN A 21 2.74 -11.93 -6.68
C ASN A 21 1.45 -12.04 -5.84
N GLN A 22 1.56 -12.42 -4.57
CA GLN A 22 0.39 -12.48 -3.67
C GLN A 22 -0.21 -11.09 -3.45
N ILE A 23 0.60 -10.06 -3.21
CA ILE A 23 0.12 -8.66 -3.09
C ILE A 23 -0.57 -8.24 -4.38
N LYS A 24 0.07 -8.46 -5.54
CA LYS A 24 -0.46 -8.11 -6.85
C LYS A 24 -1.82 -8.74 -7.12
N GLN A 25 -2.04 -9.97 -6.65
CA GLN A 25 -3.29 -10.70 -6.87
C GLN A 25 -4.39 -10.36 -5.85
N GLN A 26 -4.04 -10.20 -4.58
CA GLN A 26 -5.03 -10.07 -3.50
C GLN A 26 -5.42 -8.63 -3.22
N LEU A 27 -4.47 -7.68 -3.22
CA LEU A 27 -4.76 -6.29 -2.86
C LEU A 27 -5.85 -5.66 -3.75
N PRO A 28 -5.82 -5.79 -5.09
CA PRO A 28 -6.89 -5.26 -5.93
C PRO A 28 -8.26 -5.91 -5.68
N LYS A 29 -8.28 -7.22 -5.34
CA LYS A 29 -9.53 -7.94 -5.03
C LYS A 29 -10.16 -7.42 -3.74
N HIS A 30 -9.36 -7.28 -2.69
CA HIS A 30 -9.82 -6.74 -1.41
C HIS A 30 -10.29 -5.30 -1.53
N LEU A 31 -9.57 -4.45 -2.28
CA LEU A 31 -10.02 -3.10 -2.59
C LEU A 31 -11.37 -3.12 -3.31
N GLY A 32 -11.53 -3.96 -4.34
CA GLY A 32 -12.78 -4.11 -5.07
C GLY A 32 -13.94 -4.60 -4.21
N GLN A 33 -13.67 -5.35 -3.14
CA GLN A 33 -14.67 -5.77 -2.16
C GLN A 33 -15.03 -4.63 -1.20
N TYR A 34 -14.04 -4.06 -0.50
CA TYR A 34 -14.29 -3.06 0.55
C TYR A 34 -14.80 -1.72 0.00
N LEU A 35 -14.42 -1.32 -1.23
CA LEU A 35 -14.94 -0.09 -1.86
C LEU A 35 -16.42 -0.19 -2.26
N LYS A 36 -17.05 -1.37 -2.15
CA LYS A 36 -18.50 -1.53 -2.32
C LYS A 36 -19.28 -1.29 -1.02
N GLU A 37 -18.60 -1.33 0.12
CA GLU A 37 -19.22 -1.09 1.42
C GLU A 37 -19.52 0.40 1.61
N LEU A 38 -20.42 0.72 2.54
CA LEU A 38 -20.61 2.10 2.99
C LEU A 38 -19.54 2.44 4.02
N GLY A 39 -18.89 3.60 3.86
CA GLY A 39 -17.89 4.08 4.82
C GLY A 39 -16.88 5.04 4.22
N TYR A 40 -15.91 5.44 5.04
CA TYR A 40 -14.77 6.24 4.62
C TYR A 40 -13.82 5.40 3.76
N ILE A 41 -13.44 5.93 2.59
CA ILE A 41 -12.59 5.24 1.62
C ILE A 41 -11.22 4.92 2.23
N GLU A 42 -10.69 5.81 3.06
CA GLU A 42 -9.43 5.61 3.78
C GLU A 42 -9.48 4.37 4.67
N ASN A 43 -10.58 4.17 5.41
CA ASN A 43 -10.77 2.98 6.24
C ASN A 43 -10.91 1.71 5.40
N GLN A 44 -11.53 1.80 4.22
CA GLN A 44 -11.67 0.67 3.30
C GLN A 44 -10.33 0.28 2.66
N ILE A 45 -9.51 1.26 2.27
CA ILE A 45 -8.14 1.05 1.81
C ILE A 45 -7.33 0.39 2.94
N LEU A 46 -7.36 0.93 4.16
CA LEU A 46 -6.66 0.37 5.31
C LEU A 46 -7.06 -1.10 5.56
N LYS A 47 -8.36 -1.41 5.57
CA LYS A 47 -8.84 -2.80 5.70
C LYS A 47 -8.33 -3.71 4.59
N ALA A 48 -8.30 -3.24 3.34
CA ALA A 48 -7.80 -4.02 2.21
C ALA A 48 -6.31 -4.36 2.35
N PHE A 49 -5.50 -3.40 2.82
CA PHE A 49 -4.09 -3.64 3.13
C PHE A 49 -3.92 -4.58 4.33
N GLU A 50 -4.69 -4.39 5.41
CA GLU A 50 -4.62 -5.24 6.60
C GLU A 50 -4.96 -6.70 6.30
N ILE A 51 -6.03 -6.97 5.55
CA ILE A 51 -6.40 -8.35 5.21
C ILE A 51 -5.36 -8.98 4.27
N THR A 52 -4.85 -8.22 3.29
CA THR A 52 -3.80 -8.70 2.37
C THR A 52 -2.54 -9.07 3.13
N ASN A 53 -2.14 -8.26 4.11
CA ASN A 53 -1.02 -8.54 4.99
C ASN A 53 -1.27 -9.80 5.82
N LYS A 54 -2.44 -9.91 6.48
CA LYS A 54 -2.80 -11.10 7.26
C LYS A 54 -2.73 -12.37 6.42
N GLU A 55 -3.30 -12.38 5.23
CA GLU A 55 -3.23 -13.52 4.32
C GLU A 55 -1.81 -13.87 3.93
N LEU A 56 -0.94 -12.88 3.74
CA LEU A 56 0.47 -13.12 3.48
C LEU A 56 1.18 -13.75 4.69
N CYS A 57 0.90 -13.27 5.91
CA CYS A 57 1.46 -13.83 7.15
C CYS A 57 1.06 -15.29 7.40
N TYR A 58 -0.19 -15.63 7.09
CA TYR A 58 -0.76 -16.95 7.33
C TYR A 58 -0.70 -17.85 6.09
N SER A 59 -0.04 -17.40 5.01
CA SER A 59 0.24 -18.23 3.86
C SER A 59 1.37 -19.21 4.14
N GLU A 60 1.55 -20.19 3.25
CA GLU A 60 2.69 -21.12 3.28
C GLU A 60 4.02 -20.44 2.88
N ILE A 61 4.00 -19.17 2.49
CA ILE A 61 5.20 -18.41 2.13
C ILE A 61 5.94 -18.04 3.41
N ASP A 62 7.20 -18.43 3.52
CA ASP A 62 8.05 -17.97 4.63
C ASP A 62 8.37 -16.47 4.48
N THR A 63 7.64 -15.66 5.24
CA THR A 63 7.77 -14.20 5.28
C THR A 63 8.79 -13.72 6.32
N ASN A 64 9.47 -14.62 7.05
CA ASN A 64 10.45 -14.21 8.07
C ASN A 64 11.65 -13.48 7.46
N LEU A 65 12.05 -13.86 6.24
CA LEU A 65 13.20 -13.32 5.51
C LEU A 65 12.80 -12.70 4.16
N SER A 66 11.50 -12.51 3.92
CA SER A 66 10.99 -11.97 2.64
C SER A 66 9.91 -10.93 2.88
N GLY A 67 9.91 -9.88 2.06
CA GLY A 67 8.99 -8.77 2.20
C GLY A 67 8.84 -7.99 0.91
N SER A 68 7.94 -7.02 0.91
CA SER A 68 7.80 -6.07 -0.18
C SER A 68 7.34 -4.73 0.39
N THR A 69 7.81 -3.65 -0.19
CA THR A 69 7.13 -2.36 -0.08
C THR A 69 5.88 -2.38 -0.94
N THR A 70 4.97 -1.45 -0.68
CA THR A 70 3.87 -1.12 -1.59
C THR A 70 3.55 0.36 -1.48
N VAL A 71 3.70 1.10 -2.58
CA VAL A 71 3.08 2.41 -2.75
C VAL A 71 1.95 2.31 -3.76
N SER A 72 0.79 2.88 -3.44
CA SER A 72 -0.40 2.77 -4.29
C SER A 72 -1.18 4.07 -4.38
N LEU A 73 -1.90 4.21 -5.48
CA LEU A 73 -2.80 5.31 -5.80
C LEU A 73 -4.17 4.75 -6.19
N LEU A 74 -5.21 5.21 -5.51
CA LEU A 74 -6.59 4.97 -5.87
C LEU A 74 -7.21 6.29 -6.31
N ILE A 75 -7.66 6.34 -7.56
CA ILE A 75 -8.27 7.53 -8.16
C ILE A 75 -9.77 7.29 -8.30
N ILE A 76 -10.55 8.10 -7.60
CA ILE A 76 -12.01 8.07 -7.60
C ILE A 76 -12.50 9.46 -7.98
N LYS A 77 -13.09 9.58 -9.16
CA LYS A 77 -13.42 10.89 -9.75
C LYS A 77 -12.17 11.78 -9.77
N ASP A 78 -12.20 12.89 -9.03
CA ASP A 78 -11.14 13.90 -8.97
C ASP A 78 -10.32 13.83 -7.67
N ILE A 79 -10.49 12.75 -6.89
CA ILE A 79 -9.79 12.52 -5.62
C ILE A 79 -8.75 11.42 -5.82
N ILE A 80 -7.52 11.69 -5.39
CA ILE A 80 -6.41 10.74 -5.34
C ILE A 80 -6.18 10.35 -3.89
N TYR A 81 -6.33 9.07 -3.58
CA TYR A 81 -5.93 8.48 -2.32
C TYR A 81 -4.58 7.80 -2.50
N SER A 82 -3.60 8.12 -1.65
CA SER A 82 -2.32 7.43 -1.62
C SER A 82 -2.20 6.58 -0.36
N ALA A 83 -1.67 5.37 -0.51
CA ALA A 83 -1.31 4.51 0.60
C ALA A 83 0.09 3.95 0.36
N ASN A 84 0.96 4.07 1.38
CA ASN A 84 2.35 3.65 1.34
C ASN A 84 2.68 2.72 2.50
N VAL A 85 3.44 1.67 2.21
CA VAL A 85 4.07 0.80 3.19
C VAL A 85 5.50 0.55 2.74
N GLY A 86 6.46 1.03 3.52
CA GLY A 86 7.89 0.93 3.20
C GLY A 86 8.47 2.26 2.73
N ASP A 87 9.54 2.19 1.95
CA ASP A 87 10.36 3.33 1.52
C ASP A 87 10.22 3.66 0.03
N SER A 88 9.23 3.08 -0.65
CA SER A 88 8.81 3.54 -1.98
C SER A 88 8.08 4.89 -1.90
N ARG A 89 8.04 5.62 -3.02
CA ARG A 89 7.48 6.97 -3.08
C ARG A 89 6.57 7.21 -4.28
N ALA A 90 5.46 7.91 -4.04
CA ALA A 90 4.59 8.47 -5.07
C ALA A 90 4.73 9.99 -5.12
N ILE A 91 4.88 10.53 -6.33
CA ILE A 91 5.04 11.95 -6.61
C ILE A 91 4.09 12.33 -7.76
N MET A 92 3.42 13.47 -7.65
CA MET A 92 2.59 14.06 -8.70
C MET A 92 3.24 15.33 -9.25
N CYS A 93 3.44 15.38 -10.56
CA CYS A 93 3.82 16.59 -11.26
C CYS A 93 2.55 17.28 -11.78
N LYS A 94 2.25 18.47 -11.29
CA LYS A 94 1.12 19.29 -11.73
C LYS A 94 1.64 20.45 -12.58
N PHE A 95 1.05 20.65 -13.74
CA PHE A 95 1.29 21.83 -14.56
C PHE A 95 0.08 22.77 -14.46
N ASP A 96 0.33 23.99 -13.99
CA ASP A 96 -0.68 25.06 -13.87
C ASP A 96 -0.05 26.37 -14.35
N ASN A 97 0.51 27.18 -13.44
CA ASN A 97 1.36 28.34 -13.75
C ASN A 97 2.86 27.97 -13.81
N GLY A 98 3.16 26.79 -14.34
CA GLY A 98 4.47 26.14 -14.27
C GLY A 98 4.41 24.75 -13.64
N TRP A 99 5.55 24.04 -13.66
CA TRP A 99 5.67 22.70 -13.07
C TRP A 99 5.79 22.79 -11.55
N THR A 100 4.89 22.11 -10.85
CA THR A 100 4.96 21.91 -9.40
C THR A 100 5.04 20.41 -9.10
N VAL A 101 5.91 20.05 -8.16
CA VAL A 101 6.08 18.67 -7.67
C VAL A 101 5.39 18.54 -6.32
N ILE A 102 4.49 17.57 -6.19
CA ILE A 102 3.72 17.30 -4.98
C ILE A 102 4.02 15.87 -4.53
N GLU A 103 4.55 15.71 -3.33
CA GLU A 103 4.74 14.38 -2.73
C GLU A 103 3.37 13.82 -2.30
N LEU A 104 3.03 12.63 -2.78
CA LEU A 104 1.77 11.95 -2.45
C LEU A 104 1.94 10.92 -1.33
N SER A 105 3.18 10.55 -1.00
CA SER A 105 3.50 9.63 0.08
C SER A 105 4.75 10.07 0.85
N ARG A 106 4.93 9.52 2.05
CA ARG A 106 6.12 9.70 2.88
C ARG A 106 6.83 8.36 3.06
N ASP A 107 8.15 8.34 2.91
CA ASP A 107 8.94 7.12 3.11
C ASP A 107 9.00 6.72 4.59
N HIS A 108 8.84 5.43 4.89
CA HIS A 108 8.88 4.92 6.27
C HIS A 108 10.30 4.54 6.71
N LYS A 109 11.12 5.54 7.06
CA LYS A 109 12.51 5.31 7.52
C LYS A 109 12.60 4.76 8.95
N PRO A 110 13.54 3.84 9.27
CA PRO A 110 13.74 3.29 10.63
C PRO A 110 13.82 4.32 11.75
N GLU A 111 14.36 5.50 11.45
CA GLU A 111 14.63 6.58 12.39
C GLU A 111 13.39 7.44 12.74
N ASP A 112 12.24 7.20 12.09
CA ASP A 112 11.06 8.06 12.25
C ASP A 112 10.39 7.88 13.64
N PRO A 113 10.35 8.91 14.51
CA PRO A 113 9.87 8.80 15.89
C PRO A 113 8.40 8.39 16.02
N GLN A 114 7.59 8.50 14.96
CA GLN A 114 6.20 8.02 14.93
C GLN A 114 6.08 6.48 14.92
N LYS A 115 7.18 5.73 14.76
CA LYS A 115 7.20 4.25 14.70
C LYS A 115 6.79 3.52 15.97
N LYS A 116 6.59 4.20 17.11
CA LYS A 116 6.35 3.53 18.42
C LYS A 116 4.91 3.06 18.69
N LYS A 117 3.91 3.31 17.82
CA LYS A 117 2.49 3.15 18.23
C LYS A 117 1.62 2.12 17.55
N LYS A 118 2.07 1.40 16.51
CA LYS A 118 1.26 0.35 15.88
C LYS A 118 2.14 -0.80 15.36
N ASP A 119 2.65 -1.62 16.29
CA ASP A 119 3.23 -2.92 15.94
C ASP A 119 2.07 -3.90 15.67
N PHE A 120 1.69 -4.05 14.40
CA PHE A 120 0.93 -5.20 13.94
C PHE A 120 1.93 -6.30 13.59
N GLY A 121 1.80 -7.48 14.18
CA GLY A 121 2.81 -8.54 14.29
C GLY A 121 3.35 -9.19 13.01
N CYS A 122 3.20 -8.56 11.84
CA CYS A 122 3.90 -8.89 10.61
C CYS A 122 4.37 -7.59 9.95
N ARG A 123 5.52 -7.60 9.28
CA ARG A 123 6.33 -6.44 8.85
C ARG A 123 5.69 -5.48 7.80
N TRP A 124 4.42 -5.13 7.94
CA TRP A 124 3.75 -4.06 7.19
C TRP A 124 3.45 -2.93 8.16
N LYS A 125 4.27 -1.89 8.12
CA LYS A 125 4.17 -0.73 9.02
C LYS A 125 3.64 0.47 8.22
N SER A 126 2.38 0.82 8.47
CA SER A 126 1.73 2.07 8.04
C SER A 126 2.37 3.30 8.65
#